data_AF-A0A835IGT9-F1
#
_entry.id   AF-A0A835IGT9-F1
#
_cell.length_a   1.000
_cell.length_b   1.000
_cell.length_c   1.000
_cell.angle_alpha   90.00
_cell.angle_beta   90.00
_cell.angle_gamma   90.00
#
_symmetry.space_group_name_H-M   'P 1'
#
loop_
_entity.id
_entity.type
_entity.pdbx_description
1 polymer ?
#
loop_
_entity_poly.entity_id
_entity_poly.type
_entity_poly.pdbx_seq_one_letter_code
_entity_poly.pdbx_strand_id
1 'polypeptide(L)'
;MDKGITKLEKLLEGLPEPQFNSNKYMHANEHQEDFEEYLKSNPHAHPGADLNMTVLTTGFWLIYKSAGLNLHVEMVRSMEAFKEYYKTKMKHRKLTWIYSLGSLSYSDIKEQLNLTEDDVTRLLHSLACVKYKILNKIPNTRTISTKDVFEFNSKFTDKMRRIKVPLLPVDEKKKVLEDVDKDRRFAIDASIVRIMKSWKVLGHQQLVSECVEQLSRMFKPDFK
;
A
#
# COMPACT_ATOMS: atom_id res chain seq x y z
N MET A 1 32.31 19.58 -16.92
CA MET A 1 33.38 19.87 -15.94
C MET A 1 33.19 21.25 -15.32
N ASP A 2 32.73 22.22 -16.10
CA ASP A 2 32.49 23.62 -15.68
C ASP A 2 31.63 23.79 -14.42
N LYS A 3 30.50 23.06 -14.31
CA LYS A 3 29.61 23.18 -13.13
C LYS A 3 30.28 22.83 -11.78
N GLY A 4 31.32 21.99 -11.81
CA GLY A 4 32.09 21.63 -10.60
C GLY A 4 33.10 22.71 -10.21
N ILE A 5 33.70 23.36 -11.21
CA ILE A 5 34.65 24.47 -11.03
C ILE A 5 33.91 25.68 -10.46
N THR A 6 32.73 26.02 -11.01
CA THR A 6 31.89 27.11 -10.50
C THR A 6 31.39 26.87 -9.06
N LYS A 7 31.31 25.61 -8.61
CA LYS A 7 30.93 25.29 -7.22
C LYS A 7 32.10 25.56 -6.26
N LEU A 8 33.32 25.22 -6.66
CA LEU A 8 34.52 25.48 -5.87
C LEU A 8 34.83 26.99 -5.78
N GLU A 9 34.65 27.73 -6.87
CA GLU A 9 34.77 29.20 -6.87
C GLU A 9 33.77 29.85 -5.90
N LYS A 10 32.50 29.45 -5.93
CA LYS A 10 31.47 29.98 -5.02
C LYS A 10 31.69 29.63 -3.55
N LEU A 11 32.30 28.47 -3.28
CA LEU A 11 32.70 28.06 -1.92
C LEU A 11 33.91 28.86 -1.43
N LEU A 12 34.87 29.17 -2.31
CA LEU A 12 36.01 30.03 -2.00
C LEU A 12 35.59 31.49 -1.77
N GLU A 13 34.51 31.95 -2.41
CA GLU A 13 33.91 33.30 -2.24
C GLU A 13 33.02 33.45 -0.99
N GLY A 14 32.83 32.38 -0.19
CA GLY A 14 32.08 32.46 1.07
C GLY A 14 30.56 32.64 0.91
N LEU A 15 30.01 32.40 -0.28
CA LEU A 15 28.57 32.46 -0.51
C LEU A 15 27.86 31.25 0.13
N PRO A 16 26.70 31.44 0.79
CA PRO A 16 25.96 30.34 1.40
C PRO A 16 25.58 29.29 0.35
N GLU A 17 25.78 28.00 0.66
CA GLU A 17 25.39 26.93 -0.26
C GLU A 17 23.89 27.06 -0.58
N PRO A 18 23.52 27.12 -1.88
CA PRO A 18 22.11 27.16 -2.25
C PRO A 18 21.43 25.90 -1.72
N GLN A 19 20.24 26.07 -1.14
CA GLN A 19 19.45 24.97 -0.59
C GLN A 19 19.34 23.83 -1.59
N PHE A 20 19.54 22.60 -1.10
CA PHE A 20 19.47 21.39 -1.90
C PHE A 20 18.17 21.31 -2.70
N ASN A 21 18.26 21.42 -4.02
CA ASN A 21 17.12 21.24 -4.92
C ASN A 21 17.33 19.96 -5.73
N SER A 22 16.58 18.92 -5.38
CA SER A 22 16.61 17.60 -6.03
C SER A 22 16.41 17.71 -7.55
N ASN A 23 15.48 18.58 -8.00
CA ASN A 23 15.11 18.73 -9.41
C ASN A 23 16.28 19.21 -10.29
N LYS A 24 17.31 19.84 -9.71
CA LYS A 24 18.49 20.30 -10.45
C LYS A 24 19.45 19.16 -10.86
N TYR A 25 19.34 17.99 -10.21
CA TYR A 25 20.24 16.86 -10.38
C TYR A 25 19.53 15.54 -10.71
N MET A 26 18.20 15.59 -10.77
CA MET A 26 17.33 14.51 -11.23
C MET A 26 17.17 14.65 -12.75
N HIS A 27 17.83 13.79 -13.52
CA HIS A 27 17.57 13.68 -14.97
C HIS A 27 16.40 12.73 -15.24
N ALA A 28 15.38 12.76 -14.38
CA ALA A 28 14.29 11.77 -14.36
C ALA A 28 13.53 11.74 -15.68
N ASN A 29 13.26 12.92 -16.27
CA ASN A 29 12.47 13.02 -17.50
C ASN A 29 13.31 12.81 -18.77
N GLU A 30 14.62 13.11 -18.75
CA GLU A 30 15.46 13.05 -19.96
C GLU A 30 15.71 11.62 -20.45
N HIS A 31 15.71 10.63 -19.55
CA HIS A 31 15.97 9.24 -19.92
C HIS A 31 14.70 8.40 -20.11
N GLN A 32 13.55 8.87 -19.63
CA GLN A 32 12.29 8.10 -19.70
C GLN A 32 11.79 8.02 -21.15
N GLU A 33 11.65 9.16 -21.83
CA GLU A 33 11.17 9.22 -23.23
C GLU A 33 12.11 8.47 -24.19
N ASP A 34 13.42 8.70 -24.06
CA ASP A 34 14.46 8.01 -24.84
C ASP A 34 14.44 6.48 -24.60
N PHE A 35 14.14 6.05 -23.38
CA PHE A 35 14.07 4.64 -23.04
C PHE A 35 12.81 4.00 -23.64
N GLU A 36 11.68 4.69 -23.63
CA GLU A 36 10.46 4.22 -24.30
C GLU A 36 10.65 4.07 -25.81
N GLU A 37 11.38 4.98 -26.45
CA GLU A 37 11.76 4.86 -27.87
C GLU A 37 12.72 3.68 -28.11
N TYR A 38 13.67 3.44 -27.20
CA TYR A 38 14.53 2.26 -27.23
C TYR A 38 13.73 0.96 -27.13
N LEU A 39 12.72 0.89 -26.26
CA LEU A 39 11.84 -0.29 -26.14
C LEU A 39 11.02 -0.54 -27.41
N LYS A 40 10.55 0.52 -28.09
CA LYS A 40 9.85 0.39 -29.37
C LYS A 40 10.75 -0.16 -30.49
N SER A 41 12.03 0.20 -30.48
CA SER A 41 13.02 -0.25 -31.48
C SER A 41 13.66 -1.60 -31.16
N ASN A 42 13.59 -2.08 -29.92
CA ASN A 42 14.10 -3.39 -29.49
C ASN A 42 12.97 -4.27 -28.90
N PRO A 43 12.24 -5.03 -29.75
CA PRO A 43 11.16 -5.92 -29.32
C PRO A 43 11.60 -7.04 -28.36
N HIS A 44 12.90 -7.34 -28.31
CA HIS A 44 13.47 -8.38 -27.44
C HIS A 44 13.70 -7.90 -26.01
N ALA A 45 13.78 -6.58 -25.80
CA ALA A 45 13.83 -5.97 -24.48
C ALA A 45 12.39 -5.84 -23.95
N HIS A 46 11.85 -6.92 -23.38
CA HIS A 46 10.51 -6.90 -22.81
C HIS A 46 10.59 -6.75 -21.28
N PRO A 47 10.35 -5.54 -20.73
CA PRO A 47 10.50 -5.30 -19.29
C PRO A 47 9.56 -6.16 -18.44
N GLY A 48 8.39 -6.56 -18.94
CA GLY A 48 7.46 -7.42 -18.20
C GLY A 48 6.79 -6.76 -16.98
N ALA A 49 7.27 -5.60 -16.55
CA ALA A 49 6.61 -4.70 -15.59
C ALA A 49 6.81 -3.25 -16.03
N ASP A 50 5.79 -2.42 -15.81
CA ASP A 50 5.88 -0.98 -16.03
C ASP A 50 6.74 -0.35 -14.92
N LEU A 51 7.89 0.21 -15.29
CA LEU A 51 8.86 0.78 -14.36
C LEU A 51 9.29 2.16 -14.83
N ASN A 52 9.03 3.16 -13.99
CA ASN A 52 9.58 4.51 -14.16
C ASN A 52 10.97 4.58 -13.53
N MET A 53 11.98 4.90 -14.33
CA MET A 53 13.38 4.84 -13.90
C MET A 53 13.99 6.24 -13.81
N THR A 54 14.37 6.62 -12.59
CA THR A 54 15.03 7.91 -12.34
C THR A 54 16.54 7.73 -12.18
N VAL A 55 17.31 8.44 -13.01
CA VAL A 55 18.78 8.42 -12.95
C VAL A 55 19.30 9.58 -12.09
N LEU A 56 20.13 9.25 -11.10
CA LEU A 56 20.79 10.19 -10.21
C LEU A 56 22.29 10.25 -10.51
N THR A 57 22.88 11.46 -10.54
CA THR A 57 24.34 11.60 -10.66
C THR A 57 25.01 11.41 -9.29
N THR A 58 25.85 10.39 -9.17
CA THR A 58 26.66 10.13 -7.97
C THR A 58 27.71 11.23 -7.76
N GLY A 59 27.77 11.81 -6.56
CA GLY A 59 28.68 12.91 -6.19
C GLY A 59 28.01 14.08 -5.44
N PHE A 60 26.68 14.18 -5.53
CA PHE A 60 25.86 15.18 -4.82
C PHE A 60 24.87 14.56 -3.81
N TRP A 61 24.86 13.24 -3.68
CA TRP A 61 23.89 12.48 -2.89
C TRP A 61 24.59 11.57 -1.87
N LEU A 62 23.92 11.30 -0.74
CA LEU A 62 24.40 10.41 0.32
C LEU A 62 24.77 9.03 -0.24
N ILE A 63 25.76 8.38 0.38
CA ILE A 63 26.14 7.01 0.04
C ILE A 63 25.01 6.08 0.48
N TYR A 64 24.16 5.68 -0.48
CA TYR A 64 23.11 4.70 -0.23
C TYR A 64 23.71 3.30 -0.13
N LYS A 65 23.36 2.55 0.91
CA LYS A 65 23.72 1.14 1.02
C LYS A 65 22.90 0.36 0.00
N SER A 66 23.54 -0.20 -1.02
CA SER A 66 22.87 -1.21 -1.86
C SER A 66 22.77 -2.52 -1.06
N ALA A 67 21.59 -3.11 -1.06
CA ALA A 67 21.37 -4.44 -0.50
C ALA A 67 21.25 -5.45 -1.64
N GLY A 68 21.80 -6.64 -1.47
CA GLY A 68 21.48 -7.78 -2.34
C GLY A 68 20.05 -8.23 -2.04
N LEU A 69 19.11 -7.83 -2.89
CA LEU A 69 17.72 -8.27 -2.81
C LEU A 69 17.46 -9.33 -3.88
N ASN A 70 16.70 -10.36 -3.53
CA ASN A 70 16.15 -11.29 -4.50
C ASN A 70 14.91 -10.63 -5.11
N LEU A 71 15.06 -10.06 -6.30
CA LEU A 71 14.01 -9.35 -7.00
C LEU A 71 13.15 -10.31 -7.84
N HIS A 72 11.90 -9.93 -8.08
CA HIS A 72 11.02 -10.66 -9.00
C HIS A 72 11.61 -10.65 -10.42
N VAL A 73 11.39 -11.72 -11.18
CA VAL A 73 11.99 -11.91 -12.52
C VAL A 73 11.65 -10.77 -13.49
N GLU A 74 10.45 -10.20 -13.39
CA GLU A 74 10.03 -9.06 -14.20
C GLU A 74 10.86 -7.81 -13.89
N MET A 75 11.08 -7.50 -12.61
CA MET A 75 11.92 -6.35 -12.22
C MET A 75 13.36 -6.53 -12.72
N VAL A 76 13.91 -7.75 -12.64
CA VAL A 76 15.25 -8.05 -13.15
C VAL A 76 15.34 -7.79 -14.65
N ARG A 77 14.35 -8.25 -15.43
CA ARG A 77 14.29 -8.03 -16.88
C ARG A 77 14.24 -6.53 -17.23
N SER A 78 13.38 -5.76 -16.57
CA SER A 78 13.33 -4.32 -16.79
C SER A 78 14.65 -3.61 -16.46
N MET A 79 15.29 -3.99 -15.36
CA MET A 79 16.57 -3.42 -14.95
C MET A 79 17.70 -3.77 -15.94
N GLU A 80 17.70 -4.97 -16.49
CA GLU A 80 18.66 -5.39 -17.52
C GLU A 80 18.45 -4.63 -18.82
N ALA A 81 17.21 -4.49 -19.28
CA ALA A 81 16.86 -3.71 -20.47
C ALA A 81 17.33 -2.24 -20.34
N PHE A 82 17.06 -1.60 -19.20
CA PHE A 82 17.50 -0.23 -18.97
C PHE A 82 19.02 -0.10 -18.87
N LYS A 83 19.68 -1.09 -18.25
CA LYS A 83 21.14 -1.12 -18.17
C LYS A 83 21.78 -1.22 -19.55
N GLU A 84 21.18 -1.98 -20.47
CA GLU A 84 21.64 -2.07 -21.86
C GLU A 84 21.44 -0.75 -22.60
N TYR A 85 20.23 -0.19 -22.54
CA TYR A 85 19.95 1.16 -23.05
C TYR A 85 20.97 2.19 -22.54
N TYR A 86 21.19 2.27 -21.22
CA TYR A 86 22.05 3.29 -20.63
C TYR A 86 23.52 3.16 -21.06
N LYS A 87 24.01 1.92 -21.27
CA LYS A 87 25.35 1.68 -21.81
C LYS A 87 25.53 2.25 -23.22
N THR A 88 24.49 2.23 -24.06
CA THR A 88 24.57 2.79 -25.42
C THR A 88 24.78 4.31 -25.39
N LYS A 89 24.09 5.00 -24.48
CA LYS A 89 24.19 6.46 -24.30
C LYS A 89 25.44 6.89 -23.54
N MET A 90 25.88 6.12 -22.52
CA MET A 90 26.95 6.51 -21.59
C MET A 90 28.05 5.43 -21.49
N LYS A 91 29.05 5.48 -22.38
CA LYS A 91 30.08 4.43 -22.54
C LYS A 91 31.07 4.25 -21.37
N HIS A 92 31.11 5.18 -20.40
CA HIS A 92 32.07 5.15 -19.28
C HIS A 92 31.45 5.38 -17.90
N ARG A 93 30.12 5.19 -17.77
CA ARG A 93 29.43 5.33 -16.48
C ARG A 93 28.83 3.99 -16.06
N LYS A 94 28.85 3.72 -14.76
CA LYS A 94 28.26 2.52 -14.17
C LYS A 94 27.00 2.90 -13.39
N LEU A 95 25.90 2.21 -13.66
CA LEU A 95 24.68 2.32 -12.87
C LEU A 95 24.77 1.49 -11.59
N THR A 96 24.23 2.03 -10.51
CA THR A 96 24.02 1.33 -9.24
C THR A 96 22.56 1.52 -8.83
N TRP A 97 21.86 0.43 -8.57
CA TRP A 97 20.45 0.45 -8.19
C TRP A 97 20.28 0.73 -6.69
N ILE A 98 19.34 1.62 -6.36
CA ILE A 98 19.01 2.01 -4.99
C ILE A 98 17.54 1.70 -4.72
N TYR A 99 17.27 0.49 -4.24
CA TYR A 99 15.90 0.01 -4.03
C TYR A 99 15.15 0.76 -2.92
N SER A 100 15.88 1.31 -1.94
CA SER A 100 15.28 2.02 -0.81
C SER A 100 14.62 3.35 -1.17
N LEU A 101 14.82 3.84 -2.39
CA LEU A 101 14.19 5.06 -2.91
C LEU A 101 12.99 4.77 -3.81
N GLY A 102 12.63 3.49 -3.98
CA GLY A 102 11.45 3.12 -4.76
C GLY A 102 10.15 3.48 -4.07
N SER A 103 9.14 3.81 -4.89
CA SER A 103 7.77 4.08 -4.47
C SER A 103 6.80 3.26 -5.33
N LEU A 104 5.68 2.82 -4.75
CA LEU A 104 4.59 2.17 -5.48
C LEU A 104 3.25 2.80 -5.09
N SER A 105 2.33 2.90 -6.06
CA SER A 105 0.97 3.34 -5.77
C SER A 105 0.15 2.19 -5.20
N TYR A 106 -0.94 2.52 -4.50
CA TYR A 106 -1.91 1.54 -4.02
C TYR A 106 -2.43 0.63 -5.15
N SER A 107 -2.74 1.21 -6.32
CA SER A 107 -3.26 0.47 -7.47
C SER A 107 -2.24 -0.57 -7.97
N ASP A 108 -0.98 -0.18 -8.11
CA ASP A 108 0.08 -1.09 -8.57
C ASP A 108 0.26 -2.26 -7.59
N ILE A 109 0.23 -1.96 -6.28
CA ILE A 109 0.34 -2.98 -5.23
C ILE A 109 -0.86 -3.93 -5.28
N LYS A 110 -2.07 -3.41 -5.48
CA LYS A 110 -3.30 -4.22 -5.58
C LYS A 110 -3.25 -5.15 -6.79
N GLU A 111 -2.84 -4.65 -7.95
CA GLU A 111 -2.75 -5.42 -9.19
C GLU A 111 -1.67 -6.51 -9.10
N GLN A 112 -0.47 -6.18 -8.60
CA GLN A 112 0.64 -7.13 -8.49
C GLN A 112 0.39 -8.22 -7.45
N LEU A 113 -0.25 -7.89 -6.32
CA LEU A 113 -0.54 -8.87 -5.27
C LEU A 113 -1.80 -9.70 -5.58
N ASN A 114 -2.67 -9.23 -6.47
CA ASN A 114 -3.95 -9.87 -6.82
C ASN A 114 -4.79 -10.23 -5.58
N LEU A 115 -4.86 -9.31 -4.62
CA LEU A 115 -5.61 -9.45 -3.37
C LEU A 115 -6.89 -8.61 -3.38
N THR A 116 -7.81 -8.93 -2.47
CA THR A 116 -9.00 -8.11 -2.26
C THR A 116 -8.63 -6.73 -1.73
N GLU A 117 -9.47 -5.73 -2.02
CA GLU A 117 -9.23 -4.35 -1.59
C GLU A 117 -9.13 -4.23 -0.06
N ASP A 118 -9.96 -4.99 0.65
CA ASP A 118 -9.95 -5.06 2.10
C ASP A 118 -8.64 -5.65 2.62
N ASP A 119 -8.11 -6.72 2.01
CA ASP A 119 -6.84 -7.33 2.40
C ASP A 119 -5.65 -6.40 2.17
N VAL A 120 -5.58 -5.78 0.99
CA VAL A 120 -4.50 -4.82 0.66
C VAL A 120 -4.54 -3.64 1.62
N THR A 121 -5.72 -3.08 1.87
CA THR A 121 -5.91 -2.00 2.84
C THR A 121 -5.43 -2.40 4.23
N ARG A 122 -5.78 -3.61 4.69
CA ARG A 122 -5.38 -4.14 6.00
C ARG A 122 -3.87 -4.32 6.12
N LEU A 123 -3.24 -4.87 5.09
CA LEU A 123 -1.80 -5.08 5.00
C LEU A 123 -1.05 -3.75 5.03
N LEU A 124 -1.42 -2.83 4.13
CA LEU A 124 -0.77 -1.52 4.02
C LEU A 124 -0.97 -0.67 5.27
N HIS A 125 -2.16 -0.68 5.86
CA HIS A 125 -2.40 0.00 7.12
C HIS A 125 -1.48 -0.54 8.23
N SER A 126 -1.34 -1.86 8.34
CA SER A 126 -0.50 -2.52 9.35
C SER A 126 1.00 -2.18 9.21
N LEU A 127 1.46 -1.95 7.97
CA LEU A 127 2.86 -1.64 7.64
C LEU A 127 3.19 -0.14 7.63
N ALA A 128 2.21 0.72 7.41
CA ALA A 128 2.44 2.17 7.22
C ALA A 128 1.85 3.06 8.33
N CYS A 129 0.68 2.71 8.88
CA CYS A 129 -0.11 3.62 9.72
C CYS A 129 -0.04 3.30 11.22
N VAL A 130 0.24 2.04 11.58
CA VAL A 130 0.20 1.57 12.97
C VAL A 130 1.57 1.76 13.67
N LYS A 131 2.01 0.77 14.45
CA LYS A 131 3.14 0.87 15.38
C LYS A 131 4.47 0.83 14.64
N TYR A 132 4.60 -0.13 13.73
CA TYR A 132 5.82 -0.36 12.97
C TYR A 132 5.64 0.27 11.60
N LYS A 133 5.96 1.58 11.51
CA LYS A 133 5.91 2.36 10.28
C LYS A 133 7.07 1.98 9.35
N ILE A 134 7.05 0.73 8.89
CA ILE A 134 8.04 0.13 8.01
C ILE A 134 7.94 0.77 6.62
N LEU A 135 6.75 1.19 6.23
CA LEU A 135 6.50 1.97 5.03
C LEU A 135 6.15 3.43 5.40
N ASN A 136 6.63 4.36 4.59
CA ASN A 136 6.16 5.74 4.58
C ASN A 136 4.98 5.84 3.62
N LYS A 137 3.96 6.61 4.00
CA LYS A 137 2.73 6.80 3.22
C LYS A 137 2.58 8.26 2.83
N ILE A 138 2.20 8.51 1.59
CA ILE A 138 1.98 9.83 1.02
C ILE A 138 0.58 9.88 0.40
N PRO A 139 -0.32 10.78 0.85
CA PRO A 139 -0.18 11.67 2.00
C PRO A 139 -0.11 10.92 3.35
N ASN A 140 0.59 11.49 4.33
CA ASN A 140 0.74 10.89 5.66
C ASN A 140 -0.56 11.04 6.47
N THR A 141 -1.48 10.10 6.29
CA THR A 141 -2.75 10.02 7.01
C THR A 141 -2.90 8.67 7.70
N ARG A 142 -3.85 8.59 8.64
CA ARG A 142 -4.16 7.36 9.37
C ARG A 142 -5.06 6.39 8.61
N THR A 143 -5.58 6.78 7.45
CA THR A 143 -6.46 5.96 6.60
C THR A 143 -5.76 5.63 5.29
N ILE A 144 -6.03 4.44 4.76
CA ILE A 144 -5.57 4.03 3.43
C ILE A 144 -6.62 4.43 2.39
N SER A 145 -6.15 4.94 1.27
CA SER A 145 -6.91 5.38 0.11
C SER A 145 -6.26 4.82 -1.15
N THR A 146 -7.06 4.65 -2.19
CA THR A 146 -6.63 4.08 -3.49
C THR A 146 -5.66 4.95 -4.26
N LYS A 147 -5.48 6.22 -3.86
CA LYS A 147 -4.53 7.16 -4.47
C LYS A 147 -3.23 7.32 -3.68
N ASP A 148 -3.07 6.56 -2.60
CA ASP A 148 -1.89 6.68 -1.76
C ASP A 148 -0.65 6.07 -2.42
N VAL A 149 0.49 6.66 -2.13
CA VAL A 149 1.81 6.17 -2.55
C VAL A 149 2.59 5.72 -1.32
N PHE A 150 3.29 4.60 -1.45
CA PHE A 150 4.06 3.98 -0.39
C PHE A 150 5.53 3.89 -0.74
N GLU A 151 6.37 4.25 0.21
CA GLU A 151 7.83 4.24 0.10
C GLU A 151 8.45 3.44 1.24
N PHE A 152 9.62 2.85 1.01
CA PHE A 152 10.34 2.16 2.09
C PHE A 152 10.86 3.16 3.13
N ASN A 153 10.56 2.94 4.41
CA ASN A 153 11.10 3.77 5.48
C ASN A 153 12.51 3.32 5.89
N SER A 154 13.52 3.85 5.21
CA SER A 154 14.94 3.60 5.52
C SER A 154 15.39 4.06 6.92
N LYS A 155 14.60 4.90 7.60
CA LYS A 155 14.88 5.40 8.95
C LYS A 155 14.25 4.54 10.05
N PHE A 156 13.47 3.52 9.68
CA PHE A 156 12.83 2.62 10.63
C PHE A 156 13.86 1.86 11.46
N THR A 157 13.69 1.85 12.78
CA THR A 157 14.53 1.11 13.73
C THR A 157 13.66 0.62 14.89
N ASP A 158 13.98 -0.57 15.42
CA ASP A 158 13.29 -1.17 16.57
C ASP A 158 14.31 -1.82 17.51
N LYS A 159 13.97 -1.86 18.81
CA LYS A 159 14.83 -2.48 19.84
C LYS A 159 14.88 -4.00 19.68
N MET A 160 13.81 -4.61 19.16
CA MET A 160 13.70 -6.05 18.96
C MET A 160 14.23 -6.45 17.58
N ARG A 161 15.07 -7.49 17.54
CA ARG A 161 15.54 -8.10 16.28
C ARG A 161 14.42 -8.79 15.48
N ARG A 162 13.37 -9.25 16.17
CA ARG A 162 12.21 -9.91 15.56
C ARG A 162 10.97 -9.11 15.91
N ILE A 163 10.33 -8.54 14.89
CA ILE A 163 9.11 -7.76 15.04
C ILE A 163 7.95 -8.59 14.51
N LYS A 164 6.91 -8.76 15.33
CA LYS A 164 5.64 -9.34 14.90
C LYS A 164 4.71 -8.19 14.51
N VAL A 165 4.48 -8.02 13.21
CA VAL A 165 3.49 -7.06 12.70
C VAL A 165 2.11 -7.70 12.80
N PRO A 166 1.20 -7.20 13.66
CA PRO A 166 -0.15 -7.74 13.75
C PRO A 166 -0.95 -7.32 12.51
N LEU A 167 -1.64 -8.27 11.89
CA LEU A 167 -2.68 -7.98 10.91
C LEU A 167 -3.92 -7.50 11.68
N LEU A 168 -4.58 -6.45 11.18
CA LEU A 168 -5.86 -6.06 11.77
C LEU A 168 -6.88 -7.21 11.56
N PRO A 169 -7.76 -7.47 12.54
CA PRO A 169 -8.84 -8.42 12.38
C PRO A 169 -9.74 -8.01 11.21
N VAL A 170 -10.26 -8.99 10.46
CA VAL A 170 -11.35 -8.75 9.52
C VAL A 170 -12.62 -8.52 10.35
N ASP A 171 -13.40 -7.48 10.04
CA ASP A 171 -14.64 -7.16 10.73
C ASP A 171 -15.79 -8.12 10.33
N GLU A 172 -15.54 -9.44 10.38
CA GLU A 172 -16.54 -10.48 10.11
C GLU A 172 -17.71 -10.43 11.09
N LYS A 173 -17.49 -9.82 12.27
CA LYS A 173 -18.49 -9.67 13.33
C LYS A 173 -19.76 -8.97 12.84
N LYS A 174 -19.65 -8.00 11.93
CA LYS A 174 -20.82 -7.25 11.45
C LYS A 174 -21.74 -8.12 10.60
N LYS A 175 -21.16 -8.94 9.71
CA LYS A 175 -21.91 -9.89 8.87
C LYS A 175 -22.59 -10.98 9.70
N VAL A 176 -21.88 -11.53 10.68
CA VAL A 176 -22.43 -12.55 11.60
C VAL A 176 -23.59 -11.97 12.43
N LEU A 177 -23.48 -10.73 12.92
CA LEU A 177 -24.56 -10.08 13.66
C LEU A 177 -25.81 -9.84 12.79
N GLU A 178 -25.63 -9.42 11.54
CA GLU A 178 -26.73 -9.21 10.59
C GLU A 178 -27.49 -10.50 10.27
N ASP A 179 -26.78 -11.63 10.13
CA ASP A 179 -27.41 -12.93 9.87
C ASP A 179 -28.15 -13.45 11.11
N VAL A 180 -27.57 -13.27 12.32
CA VAL A 180 -28.25 -13.61 13.59
C VAL A 180 -29.53 -12.79 13.77
N ASP A 181 -29.53 -11.51 13.41
CA ASP A 181 -30.73 -10.67 13.55
C ASP A 181 -31.82 -11.04 12.52
N LYS A 182 -31.47 -11.49 11.32
CA LYS A 182 -32.44 -12.08 10.37
C LYS A 182 -33.07 -13.35 10.94
N ASP A 183 -32.26 -14.26 11.48
CA ASP A 183 -32.75 -15.51 12.06
C ASP A 183 -33.67 -15.27 13.27
N ARG A 184 -33.33 -14.28 14.11
CA ARG A 184 -34.20 -13.83 15.22
C ARG A 184 -35.56 -13.36 14.72
N ARG A 185 -35.59 -12.58 13.64
CA ARG A 185 -36.84 -12.07 13.06
C ARG A 185 -37.73 -13.22 12.57
N PHE A 186 -37.16 -14.19 11.85
CA PHE A 186 -37.91 -15.37 11.41
C PHE A 186 -38.44 -16.20 12.60
N ALA A 187 -37.66 -16.34 13.66
CA ALA A 187 -38.10 -17.03 14.88
C ALA A 187 -39.25 -16.29 15.59
N ILE A 188 -39.20 -14.95 15.64
CA ILE A 188 -40.27 -14.10 16.19
C ILE A 188 -41.56 -14.27 15.38
N ASP A 189 -41.48 -14.15 14.04
CA ASP A 189 -42.63 -14.28 13.16
C ASP A 189 -43.29 -15.67 13.31
N ALA A 190 -42.47 -16.74 13.36
CA ALA A 190 -42.97 -18.10 13.56
C ALA A 190 -43.63 -18.30 14.93
N SER A 191 -43.06 -17.72 16.00
CA SER A 191 -43.63 -17.75 17.35
C SER A 191 -44.99 -17.06 17.42
N ILE A 192 -45.10 -15.86 16.83
CA ILE A 192 -46.36 -15.11 16.76
C ILE A 192 -47.41 -15.91 16.00
N VAL A 193 -47.08 -16.45 14.82
CA VAL A 193 -48.01 -17.27 14.03
C VAL A 193 -48.49 -18.49 14.81
N ARG A 194 -47.60 -19.16 15.55
CA ARG A 194 -47.94 -20.32 16.38
C ARG A 194 -48.92 -19.97 17.50
N ILE A 195 -48.70 -18.84 18.19
CA ILE A 195 -49.58 -18.37 19.27
C ILE A 195 -50.94 -17.95 18.72
N MET A 196 -50.96 -17.14 17.65
CA MET A 196 -52.20 -16.65 17.05
C MET A 196 -53.05 -17.77 16.46
N LYS A 197 -52.44 -18.86 15.97
CA LYS A 197 -53.15 -20.04 15.48
C LYS A 197 -53.91 -20.79 16.59
N SER A 198 -53.41 -20.77 17.82
CA SER A 198 -54.03 -21.45 18.97
C SER A 198 -55.15 -20.64 19.61
N TRP A 199 -54.95 -19.32 19.77
CA TRP A 199 -55.87 -18.48 20.56
C TRP A 199 -56.84 -17.64 19.73
N LYS A 200 -56.65 -17.51 18.40
CA LYS A 200 -57.45 -16.73 17.42
C LYS A 200 -57.62 -15.22 17.70
N VAL A 201 -57.76 -14.79 18.95
CA VAL A 201 -57.81 -13.40 19.42
C VAL A 201 -57.05 -13.31 20.74
N LEU A 202 -56.09 -12.40 20.83
CA LEU A 202 -55.26 -12.20 22.03
C LEU A 202 -54.90 -10.72 22.17
N GLY A 203 -54.88 -10.19 23.39
CA GLY A 203 -54.44 -8.81 23.63
C GLY A 203 -52.95 -8.64 23.34
N HIS A 204 -52.53 -7.48 22.82
CA HIS A 204 -51.15 -7.23 22.42
C HIS A 204 -50.13 -7.53 23.55
N GLN A 205 -50.42 -7.07 24.77
CA GLN A 205 -49.55 -7.30 25.93
C GLN A 205 -49.42 -8.80 26.29
N GLN A 206 -50.51 -9.55 26.16
CA GLN A 206 -50.51 -11.00 26.39
C GLN A 206 -49.74 -11.75 25.29
N LEU A 207 -49.91 -11.34 24.02
CA LEU A 207 -49.17 -11.90 22.89
C LEU A 207 -47.66 -11.66 23.03
N VAL A 208 -47.26 -10.46 23.43
CA VAL A 208 -45.84 -10.14 23.68
C VAL A 208 -45.28 -11.00 24.81
N SER A 209 -46.01 -11.14 25.92
CA SER A 209 -45.58 -11.99 27.04
C SER A 209 -45.38 -13.46 26.64
N GLU A 210 -46.35 -14.06 25.93
CA GLU A 210 -46.24 -15.44 25.47
C GLU A 210 -45.11 -15.62 24.44
N CYS A 211 -44.94 -14.65 23.54
CA CYS A 211 -43.89 -14.70 22.53
C CYS A 211 -42.49 -14.64 23.18
N VAL A 212 -42.31 -13.79 24.20
CA VAL A 212 -41.08 -13.69 24.97
C VAL A 212 -40.78 -14.99 25.73
N GLU A 213 -41.80 -15.59 26.34
CA GLU A 213 -41.64 -16.85 27.05
C GLU A 213 -41.20 -17.99 26.11
N GLN A 214 -41.82 -18.12 24.92
CA GLN A 214 -41.43 -19.11 23.92
C GLN A 214 -40.00 -18.89 23.38
N LEU A 215 -39.61 -17.65 23.13
CA LEU A 215 -38.32 -17.31 22.53
C LEU A 215 -37.16 -17.23 23.54
N SER A 216 -37.47 -17.13 24.84
CA SER A 216 -36.49 -16.99 25.94
C SER A 216 -35.39 -18.07 25.95
N ARG A 217 -35.68 -19.25 25.40
CA ARG A 217 -34.73 -20.38 25.27
C ARG A 217 -33.72 -20.20 24.13
N MET A 218 -34.00 -19.35 23.15
CA MET A 218 -33.15 -19.11 21.98
C MET A 218 -32.40 -17.77 22.09
N PHE A 219 -33.08 -16.71 22.52
CA PHE A 219 -32.49 -15.39 22.73
C PHE A 219 -33.38 -14.57 23.67
N LYS A 220 -32.82 -13.52 24.28
CA LYS A 220 -33.61 -12.52 25.01
C LYS A 220 -34.19 -11.52 24.00
N PRO A 221 -35.51 -11.50 23.76
CA PRO A 221 -36.11 -10.51 22.88
C PRO A 221 -35.97 -9.12 23.52
N ASP A 222 -35.61 -8.12 22.71
CA ASP A 222 -35.54 -6.73 23.15
C ASP A 222 -36.84 -6.01 22.80
N PHE A 223 -37.30 -5.12 23.67
CA PHE A 223 -38.52 -4.35 23.49
C PHE A 223 -38.14 -2.95 22.98
N LYS A 224 -38.06 -2.78 21.66
CA LYS A 224 -37.98 -1.45 21.04
C LYS A 224 -39.31 -1.05 20.42
#